data_AF-Q4S069-F1
#
_entry.id   AF-Q4S069-F1
#
_cell.length_a   1.000
_cell.length_b   1.000
_cell.length_c   1.000
_cell.angle_alpha   90.00
_cell.angle_beta   90.00
_cell.angle_gamma   90.00
#
_symmetry.space_group_name_H-M   'P 1'
#
loop_
_entity.id
_entity.type
_entity.pdbx_description
1 polymer ?
#
loop_
_entity_poly.entity_id
_entity_poly.type
_entity_poly.pdbx_seq_one_letter_code
_entity_poly.pdbx_strand_id
1 'polypeptide(L)' 'IQVSQAAADLKTFCLQNAHKDPLLTGVPSSDNPFRPPKSCAIL' A
#
# COMPACT_ATOMS: atom_id res chain seq x y z
N ILE A 1 10.92 -13.68 24.67
CA ILE A 1 10.95 -13.52 23.20
C ILE A 1 12.34 -13.04 22.80
N GLN A 2 12.98 -13.66 21.82
CA GLN A 2 14.26 -13.17 21.31
C GLN A 2 13.98 -12.02 20.34
N VAL A 3 14.63 -10.87 20.54
CA VAL A 3 14.45 -9.69 19.69
C VAL A 3 14.81 -9.99 18.23
N SER A 4 15.84 -10.81 18.02
CA SER A 4 16.25 -11.30 16.70
C SER A 4 15.13 -12.06 15.98
N GLN A 5 14.43 -12.95 16.70
CA GLN A 5 13.30 -13.70 16.14
C GLN A 5 12.12 -12.79 15.82
N ALA A 6 11.75 -11.90 16.73
CA ALA A 6 10.67 -10.95 16.51
C ALA A 6 10.93 -10.03 15.30
N ALA A 7 12.18 -9.60 15.10
CA ALA A 7 12.58 -8.81 13.95
C ALA A 7 12.51 -9.61 12.63
N ALA A 8 12.89 -10.88 12.65
CA ALA A 8 12.80 -11.77 11.48
C ALA A 8 11.34 -12.03 11.08
N ASP A 9 10.46 -12.24 12.07
CA ASP A 9 9.03 -12.45 11.87
C ASP A 9 8.38 -11.20 11.29
N LEU A 10 8.69 -10.02 11.84
CA LEU A 10 8.20 -8.73 11.33
C LEU A 10 8.68 -8.48 9.90
N LYS A 11 9.96 -8.73 9.60
CA LYS A 11 10.50 -8.58 8.24
C LYS A 11 9.76 -9.50 7.26
N THR A 12 9.55 -10.75 7.65
CA THR A 12 8.83 -11.74 6.82
C THR A 12 7.42 -11.28 6.53
N PHE A 13 6.70 -10.80 7.55
CA PHE A 13 5.36 -10.25 7.40
C PHE A 13 5.34 -9.05 6.44
N CYS A 14 6.26 -8.10 6.60
CA CYS A 14 6.36 -6.94 5.70
C CYS A 14 6.60 -7.37 4.26
N LEU A 15 7.53 -8.30 4.00
CA LEU A 15 7.83 -8.77 2.64
C LEU A 15 6.63 -9.48 2.00
N GLN A 16 5.90 -10.28 2.78
CA GLN A 16 4.71 -10.98 2.29
C GLN A 16 3.56 -10.02 1.98
N ASN A 17 3.46 -8.87 2.66
CA ASN A 17 2.35 -7.94 2.47
C ASN A 17 2.73 -6.69 1.65
N ALA A 18 4.00 -6.50 1.32
CA ALA A 18 4.49 -5.33 0.58
C ALA A 18 3.76 -5.12 -0.75
N HIS A 19 3.41 -6.20 -1.46
CA HIS A 19 2.69 -6.12 -2.73
C HIS A 19 1.22 -5.69 -2.60
N LYS A 20 0.66 -5.75 -1.38
CA LYS A 20 -0.71 -5.33 -1.08
C LYS A 20 -0.77 -3.91 -0.55
N ASP A 21 0.38 -3.30 -0.26
CA ASP A 21 0.46 -1.95 0.25
C ASP A 21 0.40 -0.96 -0.93
N PRO A 22 -0.71 -0.21 -1.08
CA PRO A 22 -0.89 0.77 -2.16
C PRO A 22 0.19 1.85 -2.20
N LEU A 23 0.82 2.13 -1.05
CA LEU A 23 1.85 3.16 -0.93
C LEU A 23 3.22 2.64 -1.42
N LEU A 24 3.45 1.33 -1.35
CA LEU A 24 4.69 0.72 -1.84
C LEU A 24 4.61 0.36 -3.33
N THR A 25 3.50 -0.21 -3.79
CA THR A 25 3.35 -0.62 -5.20
C THR A 25 2.80 0.49 -6.09
N GLY A 26 2.23 1.54 -5.49
CA GLY A 26 1.34 2.44 -6.18
C GLY A 26 0.00 1.78 -6.51
N VAL A 27 -1.00 2.61 -6.76
CA VAL A 27 -2.29 2.18 -7.31
C VAL A 27 -2.66 3.02 -8.52
N PRO A 28 -3.40 2.46 -9.48
CA PRO A 28 -3.95 3.24 -10.57
C PRO A 28 -4.77 4.41 -10.04
N SER A 29 -4.74 5.53 -10.78
CA SER A 29 -5.44 6.73 -10.33
C SER A 29 -6.98 6.58 -10.32
N SER A 30 -7.55 5.51 -10.87
CA SER A 30 -8.97 5.16 -10.75
C SER A 30 -9.30 4.51 -9.40
N ASP A 31 -8.36 3.76 -8.83
CA ASP A 31 -8.56 2.95 -7.62
C ASP A 31 -8.15 3.70 -6.35
N ASN A 32 -7.57 4.90 -6.49
CA ASN A 32 -7.21 5.75 -5.35
C ASN A 32 -8.47 6.45 -4.79
N PRO A 33 -8.95 6.09 -3.57
CA PRO A 33 -10.15 6.68 -2.98
C PRO A 33 -9.98 8.15 -2.58
N PHE A 34 -8.74 8.64 -2.48
CA PHE A 34 -8.43 10.04 -2.16
C PHE A 34 -8.36 10.93 -3.39
N ARG A 35 -8.48 10.37 -4.60
CA ARG A 35 -8.45 11.19 -5.80
C ARG A 35 -9.79 11.91 -5.97
N PRO A 36 -9.78 13.24 -6.16
CA PRO A 36 -10.98 13.96 -6.55
C PRO A 36 -11.56 13.39 -7.84
N PRO A 37 -12.90 13.26 -7.97
CA PRO A 37 -13.50 12.84 -9.22
C PRO A 37 -13.03 13.77 -10.33
N LYS A 38 -12.71 13.20 -11.51
CA LYS A 38 -12.39 14.01 -12.67
C LYS A 38 -13.64 14.81 -13.04
N SER A 39 -13.69 16.08 -12.64
CA SER A 39 -14.69 17.02 -13.12
C SER A 39 -14.38 17.35 -14.57
N CYS A 40 -14.70 16.47 -15.49
CA CYS A 40 -14.94 16.88 -16.87
C CYS A 40 -16.40 17.32 -16.96
N ALA A 41 -16.71 18.49 -16.40
CA ALA A 41 -17.87 19.23 -16.85
C ALA A 41 -17.49 19.83 -18.20
N ILE A 42 -18.05 19.32 -19.29
CA ILE A 42 -18.18 20.12 -20.50
C ILE A 42 -19.25 21.15 -20.16
N LEU A 43 -18.81 22.39 -19.96
CA LEU A 43 -19.68 23.56 -19.82
C LEU A 43 -20.23 23.96 -21.20
#